data_AF-A0A1B6GQT3-F1
#
_entry.id   AF-A0A1B6GQT3-F1
#
_cell.length_a   1.000
_cell.length_b   1.000
_cell.length_c   1.000
_cell.angle_alpha   90.00
_cell.angle_beta   90.00
_cell.angle_gamma   90.00
#
_symmetry.space_group_name_H-M   'P 1'
#
loop_
_entity.id
_entity.type
_entity.pdbx_description
1 polymer ?
#
loop_
_entity_poly.entity_id
_entity_poly.type
_entity_poly.pdbx_seq_one_letter_code
_entity_poly.pdbx_strand_id
1 'polypeptide(L)'
;SSFYINEYGIGGFIVSNVIFSHKSYIPRSLSFNVTVILFGEAINFAEITLDLEGFEQYAETLFWDNGILSNFEKSMGVLRFLRSSSSTMRSKLDSLPNVIADSFSVPKASLSIRV
;
A
#
# COMPACT_ATOMS: atom_id res chain seq x y z
N SER A 1 -7.10 -1.04 12.12
CA SER A 1 -8.15 -1.84 12.81
C SER A 1 -7.99 -1.66 14.30
N SER A 2 -9.08 -1.64 15.06
CA SER A 2 -9.07 -1.37 16.50
C SER A 2 -10.00 -2.31 17.25
N PHE A 3 -9.64 -2.68 18.47
CA PHE A 3 -10.49 -3.42 19.40
C PHE A 3 -10.36 -2.80 20.80
N TYR A 4 -11.44 -2.85 21.59
CA TYR A 4 -11.45 -2.35 22.96
C TYR A 4 -12.44 -3.18 23.80
N ILE A 5 -12.00 -3.58 24.99
CA ILE A 5 -12.75 -4.37 25.96
C ILE A 5 -12.94 -3.52 27.22
N ASN A 6 -14.15 -2.98 27.40
CA ASN A 6 -14.47 -2.08 28.50
C ASN A 6 -14.26 -2.73 29.87
N GLU A 7 -14.65 -4.00 30.08
CA GLU A 7 -14.61 -4.65 31.39
C GLU A 7 -13.20 -4.70 32.00
N TYR A 8 -12.17 -4.80 31.17
CA TYR A 8 -10.78 -4.90 31.61
C TYR A 8 -9.96 -3.63 31.35
N GLY A 9 -10.54 -2.62 30.68
CA GLY A 9 -9.81 -1.41 30.27
C GLY A 9 -8.65 -1.72 29.31
N ILE A 10 -8.77 -2.81 28.54
CA ILE A 10 -7.76 -3.30 27.61
C ILE A 10 -8.26 -3.07 26.18
N GLY A 11 -7.39 -2.57 25.32
CA GLY A 11 -7.66 -2.50 23.89
C GLY A 11 -6.38 -2.40 23.10
N GLY A 12 -6.54 -2.22 21.80
CA GLY A 12 -5.42 -2.04 20.92
C GLY A 12 -5.89 -1.55 19.56
N PHE A 13 -5.04 -0.80 18.91
CA PHE A 13 -5.29 -0.36 17.56
C PHE A 13 -4.01 -0.34 16.75
N ILE A 14 -4.18 -0.60 15.47
CA ILE A 14 -3.11 -0.55 14.48
C ILE A 14 -3.49 0.54 13.48
N VAL A 15 -2.61 1.53 13.34
CA VAL A 15 -2.68 2.60 12.35
C VAL A 15 -1.64 2.33 11.27
N SER A 16 -2.07 2.27 10.02
CA SER A 16 -1.19 2.15 8.87
C SER A 16 -1.22 3.44 8.05
N ASN A 17 -0.07 3.99 7.72
CA ASN A 17 0.08 5.14 6.83
C ASN A 17 0.80 4.73 5.56
N VAL A 18 0.31 5.21 4.41
CA VAL A 18 0.89 4.93 3.09
C VAL A 18 1.10 6.25 2.38
N ILE A 19 2.33 6.51 1.93
CA ILE A 19 2.70 7.76 1.27
C ILE A 19 3.17 7.45 -0.16
N PHE A 20 2.54 8.09 -1.14
CA PHE A 20 2.93 8.03 -2.55
C PHE A 20 3.72 9.27 -2.96
N SER A 21 4.58 9.13 -3.97
CA SER A 21 5.26 10.26 -4.60
C SER A 21 4.71 10.47 -6.01
N HIS A 22 4.61 11.72 -6.47
CA HIS A 22 4.17 12.02 -7.85
C HIS A 22 5.08 11.41 -8.94
N LYS A 23 6.29 11.01 -8.58
CA LYS A 23 7.27 10.42 -9.49
C LYS A 23 7.21 8.90 -9.56
N SER A 24 6.45 8.26 -8.67
CA SER A 24 6.41 6.80 -8.53
C SER A 24 4.98 6.29 -8.40
N TYR A 25 4.66 5.21 -9.12
CA TYR A 25 3.37 4.54 -8.99
C TYR A 25 3.33 3.55 -7.81
N ILE A 26 4.48 3.19 -7.24
CA ILE A 26 4.56 2.40 -6.00
C ILE A 26 4.60 3.32 -4.77
N PRO A 27 4.09 2.88 -3.61
CA PRO A 27 4.19 3.68 -2.40
C PRO A 27 5.66 3.89 -2.03
N ARG A 28 6.03 5.15 -1.77
CA ARG A 28 7.36 5.53 -1.30
C ARG A 28 7.59 5.12 0.15
N SER A 29 6.56 5.22 0.99
CA SER A 29 6.69 4.92 2.42
C SER A 29 5.45 4.20 2.93
N LEU A 30 5.67 3.21 3.78
CA LEU A 30 4.69 2.38 4.45
C LEU A 30 5.02 2.38 5.94
N SER A 31 4.16 2.97 6.77
CA SER A 31 4.34 3.01 8.22
C SER A 31 3.20 2.28 8.93
N PHE A 32 3.53 1.52 9.96
CA PHE A 32 2.61 0.80 10.81
C PHE A 32 2.89 1.16 12.27
N ASN A 33 1.91 1.72 12.95
CA ASN A 33 1.96 2.04 14.37
C ASN A 33 1.01 1.11 15.12
N VAL A 34 1.54 0.40 16.12
CA VAL A 34 0.81 -0.52 16.99
C VAL A 34 0.74 0.08 18.38
N THR A 35 -0.45 0.44 18.80
CA THR A 35 -0.70 0.96 20.15
C THR A 35 -1.59 0.00 20.91
N VAL A 36 -1.21 -0.30 22.14
CA VAL A 36 -2.00 -1.12 23.07
C VAL A 36 -2.50 -0.20 24.18
N ILE A 37 -3.76 -0.36 24.56
CA ILE A 37 -4.37 0.34 25.69
C ILE A 37 -4.43 -0.65 26.86
N LEU A 38 -3.78 -0.34 27.98
CA LEU A 38 -3.80 -1.14 29.20
C LEU A 38 -4.21 -0.26 30.37
N PHE A 39 -5.23 -0.67 31.12
CA PHE A 39 -5.75 0.08 32.27
C PHE A 39 -6.15 1.53 31.95
N GLY A 40 -6.55 1.81 30.70
CA GLY A 40 -6.88 3.15 30.23
C GLY A 40 -5.70 4.01 29.75
N GLU A 41 -4.46 3.52 29.85
CA GLU A 41 -3.27 4.19 29.31
C GLU A 41 -2.88 3.60 27.95
N ALA A 42 -2.49 4.46 27.01
CA ALA A 42 -2.05 4.06 25.67
C ALA A 42 -0.52 3.97 25.62
N ILE A 43 0.00 2.80 25.28
CA ILE A 43 1.42 2.52 25.12
C ILE A 43 1.67 2.21 23.64
N ASN A 44 2.54 3.01 23.00
CA ASN A 44 3.04 2.67 21.67
C ASN A 44 3.96 1.45 21.83
N PHE A 45 3.53 0.32 21.29
CA PHE A 45 4.23 -0.95 21.43
C PHE A 45 5.29 -1.12 20.35
N ALA A 46 4.98 -0.70 19.13
CA ALA A 46 5.90 -0.79 18.00
C ALA A 46 5.47 0.15 16.88
N GLU A 47 6.47 0.73 16.22
CA GLU A 47 6.32 1.46 14.98
C GLU A 47 7.33 0.95 13.96
N ILE A 48 6.83 0.53 12.80
CA ILE A 48 7.62 -0.01 11.71
C ILE A 48 7.39 0.87 10.50
N THR A 49 8.44 1.45 9.93
CA THR A 49 8.38 2.22 8.69
C THR A 49 9.31 1.60 7.66
N LEU A 50 8.79 1.45 6.45
CA LEU A 50 9.51 0.94 5.29
C LEU A 50 9.43 1.99 4.18
N ASP A 51 10.57 2.50 3.74
CA ASP A 51 10.65 3.40 2.61
C ASP A 51 11.32 2.72 1.42
N LEU A 52 10.77 2.95 0.24
CA LEU A 52 11.20 2.43 -1.04
C LEU A 52 11.26 3.57 -2.04
N GLU A 53 12.37 3.68 -2.76
CA GLU A 53 12.51 4.61 -3.89
C GLU A 53 13.23 3.86 -5.03
N GLY A 54 12.77 4.00 -6.27
CA GLY A 54 13.44 3.39 -7.41
C GLY A 54 13.18 1.89 -7.58
N PHE A 55 12.15 1.33 -6.95
CA PHE A 55 11.78 -0.08 -7.06
C PHE A 55 10.80 -0.38 -8.20
N GLU A 56 10.47 0.61 -9.02
CA GLU A 56 9.47 0.52 -10.08
C GLU A 56 9.87 -0.51 -11.14
N GLN A 57 11.14 -0.59 -11.53
CA GLN A 57 11.61 -1.57 -12.52
C GLN A 57 11.51 -3.01 -12.01
N TYR A 58 11.71 -3.23 -10.70
CA TYR A 58 11.54 -4.54 -10.08
C TYR A 58 10.06 -4.90 -9.95
N ALA A 59 9.22 -3.92 -9.59
CA ALA A 59 7.78 -4.10 -9.54
C ALA A 59 7.23 -4.41 -10.94
N GLU A 60 7.66 -3.73 -11.99
CA GLU A 60 7.34 -4.05 -13.38
C GLU A 60 7.67 -5.51 -13.68
N THR A 61 8.87 -5.99 -13.34
CA THR A 61 9.24 -7.40 -13.60
C THR A 61 8.34 -8.40 -12.85
N LEU A 62 7.86 -8.05 -11.66
CA LEU A 62 6.98 -8.91 -10.85
C LEU A 62 5.52 -8.92 -11.33
N PHE A 63 5.03 -7.78 -11.84
CA PHE A 63 3.63 -7.56 -12.20
C PHE A 63 3.35 -7.53 -13.71
N TRP A 64 4.37 -7.40 -14.57
CA TRP A 64 4.23 -7.48 -16.02
C TRP A 64 3.74 -8.87 -16.47
N ASP A 65 3.30 -9.00 -17.72
CA ASP A 65 2.46 -10.08 -18.27
C ASP A 65 2.98 -11.53 -18.05
N ASN A 66 4.24 -11.71 -17.65
CA ASN A 66 4.87 -13.00 -17.33
C ASN A 66 5.53 -13.05 -15.93
N GLY A 67 5.27 -12.08 -15.05
CA GLY A 67 5.82 -12.02 -13.70
C GLY A 67 5.18 -13.04 -12.75
N ILE A 68 5.83 -13.34 -11.63
CA ILE A 68 5.36 -14.34 -10.64
C ILE A 68 3.96 -13.98 -10.09
N LEU A 69 3.63 -12.68 -10.07
CA LEU A 69 2.35 -12.15 -9.58
C LEU A 69 1.36 -11.84 -10.72
N SER A 70 1.68 -12.12 -11.99
CA SER A 70 0.79 -11.91 -13.15
C SER A 70 -0.54 -12.66 -13.05
N ASN A 71 -0.57 -13.80 -12.35
CA ASN A 71 -1.81 -14.54 -12.10
C ASN A 71 -2.78 -13.81 -11.17
N PHE A 72 -2.28 -12.90 -10.32
CA PHE A 72 -3.12 -12.00 -9.51
C PHE A 72 -3.79 -10.94 -10.38
N GLU A 73 -3.12 -10.47 -11.45
CA GLU A 73 -3.73 -9.56 -12.43
C GLU A 73 -4.92 -10.19 -13.16
N LYS A 74 -4.85 -11.49 -13.50
CA LYS A 74 -5.99 -12.21 -14.10
C LYS A 74 -7.23 -12.18 -13.20
N SER A 75 -7.03 -12.28 -11.87
CA SER A 75 -8.11 -12.14 -10.89
C SER A 75 -8.66 -10.70 -10.83
N MET A 76 -7.79 -9.70 -10.95
CA MET A 76 -8.21 -8.31 -11.14
C MET A 76 -8.90 -8.08 -12.49
N GLY A 77 -8.59 -8.87 -13.52
CA GLY A 77 -9.28 -8.87 -14.81
C GLY A 77 -10.74 -9.27 -14.69
N VAL A 78 -11.06 -10.23 -13.82
CA VAL A 78 -12.45 -10.60 -13.49
C VAL A 78 -13.14 -9.45 -12.75
N LEU A 79 -12.48 -8.85 -11.76
CA LEU A 79 -13.00 -7.66 -11.06
C LEU A 79 -13.17 -6.46 -12.01
N ARG A 80 -12.28 -6.30 -12.99
CA ARG A 80 -12.32 -5.28 -14.05
C ARG A 80 -13.46 -5.53 -15.02
N PHE A 81 -13.72 -6.78 -15.41
CA PHE A 81 -14.88 -7.15 -16.22
C PHE A 81 -16.19 -6.77 -15.54
N LEU A 82 -16.33 -7.12 -14.26
CA LEU A 82 -17.50 -6.78 -13.44
C LEU A 82 -17.70 -5.26 -13.30
N ARG A 83 -16.61 -4.50 -13.11
CA ARG A 83 -16.67 -3.02 -13.10
C ARG A 83 -16.96 -2.42 -14.49
N SER A 84 -16.45 -3.02 -15.56
CA SER A 84 -16.56 -2.51 -16.93
C SER A 84 -17.96 -2.60 -17.55
N SER A 85 -18.87 -3.32 -16.88
CA SER A 85 -20.30 -3.35 -17.21
C SER A 85 -21.03 -2.04 -16.83
N SER A 86 -20.40 -1.17 -16.01
CA SER A 86 -20.88 0.19 -15.73
C SER A 86 -20.41 1.16 -16.83
N SER A 87 -21.26 1.35 -17.85
CA SER A 87 -20.96 2.05 -19.11
C SER A 87 -20.55 3.52 -18.99
N THR A 88 -20.85 4.20 -17.88
CA THR A 88 -20.60 5.64 -17.71
C THR A 88 -19.16 5.99 -17.32
N MET A 89 -18.38 5.03 -16.79
CA MET A 89 -17.02 5.25 -16.28
C MET A 89 -15.89 4.96 -17.30
N ARG A 90 -16.22 4.38 -18.46
CA ARG A 90 -15.23 3.96 -19.48
C ARG A 90 -14.56 5.14 -20.20
N SER A 91 -15.34 6.13 -20.63
CA SER A 91 -14.84 7.26 -21.42
C SER A 91 -13.93 8.23 -20.64
N LYS A 92 -14.03 8.25 -19.31
CA LYS A 92 -13.13 9.04 -18.43
C LYS A 92 -11.82 8.32 -18.11
N LEU A 93 -11.77 7.02 -18.28
CA LEU A 93 -10.57 6.21 -18.06
C LEU A 93 -9.66 6.23 -19.29
N ASP A 94 -10.24 6.18 -20.48
CA ASP A 94 -9.51 6.20 -21.77
C ASP A 94 -8.82 7.54 -22.05
N SER A 95 -9.21 8.62 -21.36
CA SER A 95 -8.58 9.94 -21.49
C SER A 95 -7.35 10.14 -20.60
N LEU A 96 -6.94 9.14 -19.81
CA LEU A 96 -5.79 9.27 -18.93
C LEU A 96 -4.49 9.06 -19.74
N PRO A 97 -3.58 10.05 -19.77
CA PRO A 97 -2.32 9.90 -20.46
C PRO A 97 -1.47 8.84 -19.73
N ASN A 98 -1.00 7.84 -20.48
CA ASN A 98 -0.07 6.83 -19.98
C ASN A 98 1.34 7.43 -19.93
N VAL A 99 1.68 8.13 -18.84
CA VAL A 99 3.00 8.73 -18.66
C VAL A 99 3.67 8.09 -17.44
N ILE A 100 4.33 6.96 -17.66
CA ILE A 100 5.34 6.45 -16.72
C ILE A 100 6.68 6.70 -17.41
N ALA A 101 7.22 7.90 -17.20
CA ALA A 101 8.48 8.33 -17.78
C ALA A 101 9.30 9.04 -16.71
N ASP A 102 9.62 8.33 -15.64
CA ASP A 102 10.70 8.73 -14.73
C ASP A 102 11.33 7.45 -14.16
N SER A 103 12.43 7.02 -14.79
CA SER A 103 13.23 5.89 -14.30
C SER A 103 14.22 6.42 -13.26
N PHE A 104 14.02 6.08 -11.99
CA PHE A 104 15.04 6.32 -10.97
C PHE A 104 16.25 5.44 -11.25
N SER A 105 17.45 6.01 -11.15
CA SER A 105 18.69 5.33 -11.58
C SER A 105 19.31 4.41 -10.53
N VAL A 106 18.86 4.46 -9.27
CA VAL A 106 19.37 3.58 -8.19
C VAL A 106 18.26 3.27 -7.18
N PRO A 107 17.90 2.00 -6.97
CA PRO A 107 16.93 1.60 -5.95
C PRO A 107 17.49 1.86 -4.54
N LYS A 108 16.66 2.42 -3.65
CA LYS A 108 16.98 2.69 -2.24
C LYS A 108 15.86 2.21 -1.36
N ALA A 109 16.19 1.37 -0.37
CA ALA A 109 15.26 0.92 0.64
C ALA A 109 15.77 1.31 2.03
N SER A 110 14.88 1.78 2.90
CA SER A 110 15.12 1.95 4.33
C SER A 110 14.05 1.26 5.16
N LEU A 111 14.48 0.70 6.27
CA LEU A 111 13.61 0.10 7.28
C LEU A 111 13.93 0.77 8.62
N SER A 112 12.90 1.27 9.29
CA SER A 112 12.97 1.85 10.63
C SER A 112 12.04 1.09 11.56
N ILE A 113 12.54 0.76 12.74
CA ILE A 113 11.77 0.13 13.81
C ILE A 113 11.98 0.97 15.07
N ARG A 114 10.88 1.32 15.73
CA ARG A 114 10.85 2.00 17.03
C ARG A 114 9.98 1.18 17.97
N VAL A 115 10.47 0.93 19.18
CA VAL A 115 9.82 0.16 20.25
C VAL A 115 9.88 1.00 21.52
#